data_AF-A0A9J6AUR7-F1
#
_entry.id   AF-A0A9J6AUR7-F1
#
_cell.length_a   1.000
_cell.length_b   1.000
_cell.length_c   1.000
_cell.angle_alpha   90.00
_cell.angle_beta   90.00
_cell.angle_gamma   90.00
#
_symmetry.space_group_name_H-M   'P 1'
#
loop_
_entity.id
_entity.type
_entity.pdbx_description
1 polymer ?
#
loop_
_entity_poly.entity_id
_entity_poly.type
_entity_poly.pdbx_seq_one_letter_code
_entity_poly.pdbx_strand_id
1 'polypeptide(L)'
;MVSIKLNSKRQRLEDPAEIASSSTNPCNKNEVQSPTTPDPMVGVSGSKNQERDQLFGNDLKQVRLDDVKLKPTIAKFVSGLGALASSIQVEAIHVKRSSFVYETKLQSFNLLANAMTKKCNDNAVLKIGWYGASKEEIIDIITNGFIPSSYRHGVQFSAYDYPLDCLQTAIQDKDGLRHILICQVIVGKIEVVTPGSGQFQPSSEDLDSGVDNLLSPRKYTVWSCHLNTQILPLGIISFRVSPRSS
;
A
#
# COMPACT_ATOMS: atom_id res chain seq x y z
N MET A 1 34.73 30.61 -6.91
CA MET A 1 35.65 29.54 -6.45
C MET A 1 35.90 29.77 -4.96
N VAL A 2 35.17 29.07 -4.10
CA VAL A 2 35.25 29.22 -2.64
C VAL A 2 35.58 27.85 -2.07
N SER A 3 36.79 27.72 -1.52
CA SER A 3 37.34 26.45 -1.04
C SER A 3 36.87 26.16 0.38
N ILE A 4 36.17 25.04 0.55
CA ILE A 4 35.72 24.50 1.83
C ILE A 4 36.88 23.70 2.46
N LYS A 5 37.32 24.07 3.66
CA LYS A 5 38.29 23.30 4.46
C LYS A 5 37.51 22.26 5.30
N LEU A 6 37.67 20.99 4.93
CA LEU A 6 37.31 19.82 5.75
C LEU A 6 38.29 19.70 6.91
N ASN A 7 37.79 19.50 8.13
CA ASN A 7 38.62 19.08 9.27
C ASN A 7 38.05 17.78 9.86
N SER A 8 38.86 16.73 9.80
CA SER A 8 38.59 15.38 10.29
C SER A 8 39.30 15.21 11.63
N LYS A 9 38.57 14.87 12.70
CA LYS A 9 39.17 14.33 13.92
C LYS A 9 38.37 13.12 14.40
N ARG A 10 38.98 11.95 14.22
CA ARG A 10 38.61 10.69 14.91
C ARG A 10 39.22 10.72 16.31
N GLN A 11 38.47 10.27 17.31
CA GLN A 11 39.06 9.80 18.57
C GLN A 11 38.23 8.64 19.12
N ARG A 12 38.94 7.55 19.46
CA ARG A 12 38.50 6.29 20.04
C ARG A 12 39.34 6.09 21.30
N LEU A 13 38.74 5.71 22.42
CA LEU A 13 39.36 5.20 23.66
C LEU A 13 38.19 4.55 24.45
N GLU A 14 38.01 3.23 24.44
CA GLU A 14 38.61 2.18 25.30
C GLU A 14 38.22 2.29 26.80
N ASP A 15 37.61 1.22 27.31
CA ASP A 15 37.13 0.95 28.68
C ASP A 15 38.27 0.71 29.69
N PRO A 16 37.97 0.80 31.00
CA PRO A 16 38.55 -0.17 31.94
C PRO A 16 37.54 -0.80 32.91
N ALA A 17 37.86 -2.05 33.23
CA ALA A 17 37.10 -3.02 34.00
C ALA A 17 37.30 -2.96 35.53
N GLU A 18 36.38 -3.68 36.21
CA GLU A 18 36.51 -4.44 37.46
C GLU A 18 36.95 -3.75 38.76
N ILE A 19 36.09 -3.80 39.79
CA ILE A 19 36.40 -4.47 41.08
C ILE A 19 35.13 -5.18 41.61
N ALA A 20 35.30 -6.47 41.93
CA ALA A 20 34.32 -7.41 42.45
C ALA A 20 34.01 -7.25 43.96
N SER A 21 32.85 -7.75 44.43
CA SER A 21 32.77 -8.80 45.46
C SER A 21 31.33 -9.17 45.88
N SER A 22 31.02 -10.48 45.77
CA SER A 22 30.29 -11.38 46.71
C SER A 22 28.98 -10.91 47.39
N SER A 23 27.90 -11.66 47.59
CA SER A 23 27.63 -13.10 47.59
C SER A 23 26.11 -13.37 47.75
N THR A 24 25.70 -14.63 47.50
CA THR A 24 24.55 -15.38 48.05
C THR A 24 23.10 -15.13 47.57
N ASN A 25 22.63 -16.10 46.77
CA ASN A 25 21.27 -16.65 46.63
C ASN A 25 20.78 -17.27 47.98
N PRO A 26 19.45 -17.51 48.24
CA PRO A 26 18.58 -18.31 47.37
C PRO A 26 17.06 -18.01 47.28
N CYS A 27 16.48 -18.63 46.26
CA CYS A 27 15.07 -18.81 45.91
C CYS A 27 14.22 -19.40 47.04
N ASN A 28 12.96 -18.94 47.17
CA ASN A 28 11.93 -19.63 47.94
C ASN A 28 10.66 -19.85 47.10
N LYS A 29 10.21 -21.10 47.08
CA LYS A 29 8.97 -21.62 46.49
C LYS A 29 7.81 -21.40 47.47
N ASN A 30 6.57 -21.23 46.99
CA ASN A 30 5.37 -21.64 47.71
C ASN A 30 4.23 -21.97 46.72
N GLU A 31 3.57 -23.10 46.97
CA GLU A 31 2.52 -23.76 46.20
C GLU A 31 1.09 -23.32 46.61
N VAL A 32 0.21 -23.27 45.59
CA VAL A 32 -1.18 -23.80 45.48
C VAL A 32 -2.28 -23.40 46.49
N GLN A 33 -3.40 -22.84 45.97
CA GLN A 33 -4.77 -23.42 46.01
C GLN A 33 -5.82 -22.53 45.29
N SER A 34 -6.69 -23.15 44.48
CA SER A 34 -7.98 -22.62 43.95
C SER A 34 -9.14 -23.33 44.71
N PRO A 35 -10.42 -22.87 44.71
CA PRO A 35 -11.30 -22.80 43.51
C PRO A 35 -12.37 -21.68 43.53
N THR A 36 -13.08 -21.43 42.41
CA THR A 36 -14.54 -21.10 42.32
C THR A 36 -14.93 -20.75 40.86
N THR A 37 -15.81 -21.55 40.24
CA THR A 37 -16.68 -21.25 39.07
C THR A 37 -18.00 -20.60 39.54
N PRO A 38 -18.90 -20.01 38.71
CA PRO A 38 -19.08 -20.15 37.25
C PRO A 38 -19.41 -18.83 36.49
N ASP A 39 -19.51 -18.88 35.15
CA ASP A 39 -20.69 -18.37 34.42
C ASP A 39 -20.67 -18.69 32.91
N PRO A 40 -21.85 -18.72 32.25
CA PRO A 40 -22.09 -19.46 31.01
C PRO A 40 -21.64 -18.70 29.76
N MET A 41 -21.16 -19.45 28.77
CA MET A 41 -20.85 -18.92 27.43
C MET A 41 -22.10 -18.32 26.79
N VAL A 42 -22.12 -16.98 26.68
CA VAL A 42 -22.97 -16.27 25.75
C VAL A 42 -22.44 -16.56 24.35
N GLY A 43 -23.14 -17.43 23.64
CA GLY A 43 -22.95 -17.62 22.20
C GLY A 43 -23.30 -16.31 21.49
N VAL A 44 -22.30 -15.50 21.18
CA VAL A 44 -22.44 -14.41 20.23
C VAL A 44 -22.56 -15.06 18.85
N SER A 45 -23.81 -15.25 18.43
CA SER A 45 -24.15 -15.44 17.02
C SER A 45 -23.78 -14.17 16.28
N GLY A 46 -22.51 -14.06 15.89
CA GLY A 46 -21.98 -12.98 15.06
C GLY A 46 -22.81 -12.90 13.79
N SER A 47 -23.53 -11.80 13.63
CA SER A 47 -24.19 -11.49 12.37
C SER A 47 -23.11 -11.37 11.30
N LYS A 48 -23.22 -12.14 10.21
CA LYS A 48 -22.26 -12.15 9.07
C LYS A 48 -21.96 -10.77 8.47
N ASN A 49 -22.72 -9.75 8.86
CA ASN A 49 -22.53 -8.36 8.47
C ASN A 49 -21.45 -7.64 9.32
N GLN A 50 -21.27 -8.00 10.59
CA GLN A 50 -20.32 -7.34 11.49
C GLN A 50 -18.87 -7.78 11.26
N GLU A 51 -18.65 -9.01 10.76
CA GLU A 51 -17.32 -9.48 10.31
C GLU A 51 -16.87 -8.82 9.02
N ARG A 52 -17.81 -8.53 8.10
CA ARG A 52 -17.50 -7.98 6.78
C ARG A 52 -17.02 -6.52 6.85
N ASP A 53 -17.61 -5.73 7.75
CA ASP A 53 -17.18 -4.36 8.05
C ASP A 53 -15.77 -4.29 8.69
N GLN A 54 -15.28 -5.38 9.27
CA GLN A 54 -13.97 -5.44 9.94
C GLN A 54 -12.84 -5.96 9.04
N LEU A 55 -13.09 -6.21 7.75
CA LEU A 55 -12.12 -6.86 6.84
C LEU A 55 -10.75 -6.17 6.82
N PHE A 56 -10.74 -4.85 7.03
CA PHE A 56 -9.53 -4.04 7.11
C PHE A 56 -9.51 -3.08 8.32
N GLY A 57 -10.21 -3.43 9.41
CA GLY A 57 -10.24 -2.64 10.64
C GLY A 57 -10.89 -1.25 10.52
N ASN A 58 -10.54 -0.35 11.44
CA ASN A 58 -11.23 0.94 11.65
C ASN A 58 -10.79 2.08 10.71
N ASP A 59 -9.74 1.90 9.89
CA ASP A 59 -9.25 2.94 8.98
C ASP A 59 -10.05 2.99 7.66
N LEU A 60 -10.77 1.91 7.38
CA LEU A 60 -11.53 1.71 6.15
C LEU A 60 -13.02 1.61 6.46
N LYS A 61 -13.84 2.07 5.53
CA LYS A 61 -15.29 1.87 5.55
C LYS A 61 -15.68 1.04 4.35
N GLN A 62 -16.46 -0.01 4.57
CA GLN A 62 -17.09 -0.73 3.48
C GLN A 62 -18.11 0.19 2.81
N VAL A 63 -18.15 0.14 1.48
CA VAL A 63 -19.07 0.92 0.66
C VAL A 63 -19.89 -0.03 -0.20
N ARG A 64 -21.12 0.37 -0.51
CA ARG A 64 -21.98 -0.39 -1.43
C ARG A 64 -21.33 -0.42 -2.82
N LEU A 65 -21.50 -1.55 -3.52
CA LEU A 65 -20.96 -1.74 -4.88
C LEU A 65 -21.50 -0.73 -5.90
N ASP A 66 -22.65 -0.11 -5.62
CA ASP A 66 -23.30 0.89 -6.46
C ASP A 66 -22.89 2.33 -6.16
N ASP A 67 -21.87 2.57 -5.32
CA ASP A 67 -21.34 3.92 -5.07
C ASP A 67 -20.92 4.60 -6.37
N VAL A 68 -21.56 5.74 -6.64
CA VAL A 68 -21.43 6.52 -7.87
C VAL A 68 -19.98 6.88 -8.17
N LYS A 69 -19.12 7.08 -7.17
CA LYS A 69 -17.74 7.53 -7.35
C LYS A 69 -16.81 6.44 -7.88
N LEU A 70 -16.93 5.21 -7.37
CA LEU A 70 -16.05 4.10 -7.74
C LEU A 70 -16.67 3.14 -8.75
N LYS A 71 -17.98 3.18 -8.96
CA LYS A 71 -18.68 2.30 -9.90
C LYS A 71 -18.05 2.24 -11.30
N PRO A 72 -17.64 3.36 -11.94
CA PRO A 72 -16.97 3.30 -13.25
C PRO A 72 -15.63 2.56 -13.19
N THR A 73 -14.85 2.81 -12.13
CA THR A 73 -13.56 2.17 -11.88
C THR A 73 -13.70 0.67 -11.66
N ILE A 74 -14.71 0.23 -10.90
CA ILE A 74 -14.99 -1.18 -10.66
C ILE A 74 -15.48 -1.87 -11.95
N ALA A 75 -16.35 -1.21 -12.70
CA ALA A 75 -16.79 -1.73 -14.01
C ALA A 75 -15.61 -1.87 -14.98
N LYS A 76 -14.66 -0.92 -14.95
CA LYS A 76 -13.42 -1.02 -15.71
C LYS A 76 -12.55 -2.19 -15.25
N PHE A 77 -12.39 -2.36 -13.93
CA PHE A 77 -11.66 -3.50 -13.38
C PHE A 77 -12.23 -4.80 -13.94
N VAL A 78 -13.53 -5.07 -13.76
CA VAL A 78 -14.16 -6.32 -14.22
C VAL A 78 -14.06 -6.48 -15.73
N SER A 79 -14.41 -5.47 -16.53
CA SER A 79 -14.35 -5.55 -17.99
C SER A 79 -12.93 -5.73 -18.54
N GLY A 80 -11.93 -5.13 -17.90
CA GLY A 80 -10.52 -5.25 -18.29
C GLY A 80 -9.90 -6.62 -18.00
N LEU A 81 -10.58 -7.50 -17.26
CA LEU A 81 -10.17 -8.90 -17.07
C LEU A 81 -10.55 -9.80 -18.24
N GLY A 82 -11.33 -9.30 -19.21
CA GLY A 82 -11.72 -10.04 -20.42
C GLY A 82 -12.40 -11.36 -20.08
N ALA A 83 -11.88 -12.47 -20.63
CA ALA A 83 -12.45 -13.81 -20.43
C ALA A 83 -12.44 -14.29 -18.96
N LEU A 84 -11.65 -13.66 -18.08
CA LEU A 84 -11.64 -13.98 -16.65
C LEU A 84 -12.75 -13.27 -15.87
N ALA A 85 -13.42 -12.27 -16.45
CA ALA A 85 -14.46 -11.50 -15.78
C ALA A 85 -15.60 -12.40 -15.25
N SER A 86 -15.96 -13.45 -15.99
CA SER A 86 -16.99 -14.41 -15.58
C SER A 86 -16.60 -15.29 -14.39
N SER A 87 -15.29 -15.41 -14.12
CA SER A 87 -14.75 -16.17 -12.99
C SER A 87 -14.50 -15.28 -11.77
N ILE A 88 -14.72 -13.96 -11.86
CA ILE A 88 -14.46 -13.01 -10.79
C ILE A 88 -15.77 -12.66 -10.08
N GLN A 89 -15.79 -12.81 -8.76
CA GLN A 89 -16.89 -12.34 -7.93
C GLN A 89 -16.38 -11.22 -7.02
N VAL A 90 -16.80 -9.97 -7.26
CA VAL A 90 -16.49 -8.85 -6.38
C VAL A 90 -17.36 -8.93 -5.13
N GLU A 91 -16.72 -9.01 -3.96
CA GLU A 91 -17.38 -9.25 -2.67
C GLU A 91 -17.57 -7.98 -1.85
N ALA A 92 -16.61 -7.06 -1.92
CA ALA A 92 -16.66 -5.82 -1.16
C ALA A 92 -15.76 -4.75 -1.78
N ILE A 93 -16.15 -3.50 -1.56
CA ILE A 93 -15.31 -2.34 -1.80
C ILE A 93 -15.11 -1.62 -0.48
N HIS A 94 -13.88 -1.25 -0.19
CA HIS A 94 -13.53 -0.47 0.99
C HIS A 94 -12.87 0.82 0.57
N VAL A 95 -13.20 1.93 1.23
CA VAL A 95 -12.55 3.23 0.99
C VAL A 95 -12.01 3.78 2.30
N LYS A 96 -10.97 4.61 2.20
CA LYS A 96 -10.38 5.24 3.38
C LYS A 96 -11.42 6.13 4.06
N ARG A 97 -11.58 5.96 5.38
CA ARG A 97 -12.44 6.85 6.17
C ARG A 97 -11.78 8.23 6.22
N SER A 98 -12.59 9.28 6.08
CA SER A 98 -12.09 10.65 6.19
C SER A 98 -11.53 10.85 7.60
N SER A 99 -10.31 11.37 7.65
CA SER A 99 -9.58 11.71 8.87
C SER A 99 -8.74 12.94 8.59
N PHE A 100 -8.36 13.68 9.63
CA PHE A 100 -7.50 14.87 9.46
C PHE A 100 -6.22 14.55 8.65
N VAL A 101 -5.60 13.40 8.94
CA VAL A 101 -4.40 12.93 8.22
C VAL A 101 -4.71 12.65 6.75
N TYR A 102 -5.82 11.96 6.46
CA TYR A 102 -6.23 11.67 5.08
C TYR A 102 -6.56 12.95 4.30
N GLU A 103 -7.33 13.87 4.88
CA GLU A 103 -7.69 15.13 4.24
C GLU A 103 -6.45 16.00 3.97
N THR A 104 -5.50 16.04 4.91
CA THR A 104 -4.23 16.76 4.72
C THR A 104 -3.41 16.14 3.58
N LYS A 105 -3.35 14.80 3.51
CA LYS A 105 -2.68 14.10 2.40
C LYS A 105 -3.38 14.38 1.07
N LEU A 106 -4.71 14.34 1.02
CA LEU A 106 -5.51 14.65 -0.15
C LEU A 106 -5.28 16.08 -0.64
N GLN A 107 -5.26 17.06 0.26
CA GLN A 107 -4.98 18.46 -0.08
C GLN A 107 -3.57 18.65 -0.64
N SER A 108 -2.57 18.06 0.01
CA SER A 108 -1.17 18.12 -0.43
C SER A 108 -0.98 17.46 -1.80
N PHE A 109 -1.61 16.30 -2.00
CA PHE A 109 -1.63 15.59 -3.28
C PHE A 109 -2.26 16.44 -4.38
N ASN A 110 -3.42 17.05 -4.13
CA ASN A 110 -4.09 17.92 -5.11
C ASN A 110 -3.27 19.16 -5.44
N LEU A 111 -2.60 19.76 -4.45
CA LEU A 111 -1.69 20.88 -4.68
C LEU A 111 -0.53 20.47 -5.61
N LEU A 112 0.09 19.32 -5.35
CA LEU A 112 1.15 18.78 -6.19
C LEU A 112 0.64 18.47 -7.61
N ALA A 113 -0.52 17.83 -7.73
CA ALA A 113 -1.13 17.52 -9.02
C ALA A 113 -1.34 18.79 -9.85
N ASN A 114 -1.86 19.85 -9.24
CA ASN A 114 -2.07 21.14 -9.92
C ASN A 114 -0.74 21.79 -10.36
N ALA A 115 0.29 21.73 -9.52
CA ALA A 115 1.62 22.24 -9.88
C ALA A 115 2.24 21.43 -11.04
N MET A 116 2.07 20.11 -11.02
CA MET A 116 2.60 19.20 -12.03
C MET A 116 1.88 19.34 -13.37
N THR A 117 0.55 19.56 -13.37
CA THR A 117 -0.22 19.87 -14.59
C THR A 117 0.36 21.10 -15.28
N LYS A 118 0.65 22.17 -14.52
CA LYS A 118 1.29 23.38 -15.06
C LYS A 118 2.70 23.11 -15.60
N LYS A 119 3.52 22.34 -14.87
CA LYS A 119 4.86 21.90 -15.33
C LYS A 119 4.77 21.11 -16.65
N CYS A 120 3.68 20.39 -16.86
CA CYS A 120 3.47 19.52 -18.02
C CYS A 120 2.66 20.18 -19.15
N ASN A 121 2.63 21.52 -19.25
CA ASN A 121 1.88 22.24 -20.29
C ASN A 121 0.38 21.88 -20.31
N ASP A 122 -0.23 21.81 -19.13
CA ASP A 122 -1.65 21.47 -18.91
C ASP A 122 -2.08 20.07 -19.41
N ASN A 123 -1.11 19.17 -19.59
CA ASN A 123 -1.39 17.77 -19.88
C ASN A 123 -1.96 17.03 -18.66
N ALA A 124 -2.76 16.00 -18.92
CA ALA A 124 -3.33 15.15 -17.87
C ALA A 124 -2.23 14.32 -17.17
N VAL A 125 -1.85 14.74 -15.96
CA VAL A 125 -0.82 14.06 -15.13
C VAL A 125 -1.38 12.99 -14.20
N LEU A 126 -2.69 13.03 -13.90
CA LEU A 126 -3.34 12.09 -13.00
C LEU A 126 -3.77 10.83 -13.74
N LYS A 127 -3.39 9.67 -13.22
CA LYS A 127 -3.79 8.35 -13.71
C LYS A 127 -4.34 7.52 -12.57
N ILE A 128 -5.23 6.57 -12.91
CA ILE A 128 -5.60 5.50 -11.99
C ILE A 128 -4.67 4.30 -12.25
N GLY A 129 -4.19 3.70 -11.17
CA GLY A 129 -3.36 2.51 -11.18
C GLY A 129 -3.88 1.43 -10.23
N TRP A 130 -3.67 0.19 -10.63
CA TRP A 130 -4.02 -1.00 -9.85
C TRP A 130 -2.78 -1.57 -9.17
N TYR A 131 -2.89 -1.82 -7.87
CA TYR A 131 -1.82 -2.42 -7.07
C TYR A 131 -2.35 -3.70 -6.39
N GLY A 132 -1.87 -4.85 -6.86
CA GLY A 132 -2.16 -6.15 -6.24
C GLY A 132 -1.05 -6.52 -5.28
N ALA A 133 -1.40 -6.93 -4.07
CA ALA A 133 -0.46 -7.38 -3.03
C ALA A 133 -1.18 -8.33 -2.05
N SER A 134 -0.52 -8.71 -0.96
CA SER A 134 -1.21 -9.38 0.16
C SER A 134 -2.14 -8.42 0.89
N LYS A 135 -3.09 -9.00 1.65
CA LYS A 135 -3.99 -8.23 2.50
C LYS A 135 -3.21 -7.41 3.53
N GLU A 136 -2.20 -8.01 4.13
CA GLU A 136 -1.36 -7.42 5.17
C GLU A 136 -0.56 -6.23 4.63
N GLU A 137 0.00 -6.35 3.42
CA GLU A 137 0.72 -5.25 2.77
C GLU A 137 -0.24 -4.10 2.42
N ILE A 138 -1.44 -4.39 1.92
CA ILE A 138 -2.44 -3.36 1.64
C ILE A 138 -2.87 -2.64 2.93
N ILE A 139 -3.05 -3.35 4.04
CA ILE A 139 -3.34 -2.75 5.33
C ILE A 139 -2.20 -1.81 5.75
N ASP A 140 -0.96 -2.27 5.67
CA ASP A 140 0.22 -1.45 5.99
C ASP A 140 0.29 -0.18 5.14
N ILE A 141 0.06 -0.30 3.81
CA ILE A 141 0.01 0.86 2.90
C ILE A 141 -1.11 1.83 3.27
N ILE A 142 -2.28 1.34 3.67
CA ILE A 142 -3.39 2.21 4.04
C ILE A 142 -3.10 2.96 5.34
N THR A 143 -2.50 2.30 6.33
CA THR A 143 -2.19 2.88 7.64
C THR A 143 -0.96 3.79 7.56
N ASN A 144 0.12 3.31 6.98
CA ASN A 144 1.45 3.94 7.02
C ASN A 144 1.88 4.61 5.69
N GLY A 145 1.18 4.34 4.59
CA GLY A 145 1.58 4.76 3.26
C GLY A 145 2.63 3.84 2.63
N PHE A 146 3.06 4.18 1.42
CA PHE A 146 4.12 3.47 0.73
C PHE A 146 5.49 3.88 1.30
N ILE A 147 6.06 3.05 2.17
CA ILE A 147 7.32 3.36 2.86
C ILE A 147 8.52 3.22 1.90
N PRO A 148 9.27 4.29 1.61
CA PRO A 148 10.37 4.25 0.62
C PRO A 148 11.45 3.20 0.87
N SER A 149 11.77 2.89 2.13
CA SER A 149 12.77 1.86 2.48
C SER A 149 12.37 0.45 2.03
N SER A 150 11.07 0.17 1.95
CA SER A 150 10.52 -1.11 1.47
C SER A 150 10.50 -1.19 -0.06
N TYR A 151 10.51 -0.04 -0.75
CA TYR A 151 10.36 0.07 -2.20
C TYR A 151 11.55 0.79 -2.83
N ARG A 152 12.76 0.21 -2.70
CA ARG A 152 14.01 0.85 -3.15
C ARG A 152 13.93 1.40 -4.58
N HIS A 153 13.38 0.63 -5.51
CA HIS A 153 13.26 1.02 -6.92
C HIS A 153 11.95 1.75 -7.27
N GLY A 154 11.15 2.08 -6.25
CA GLY A 154 9.79 2.59 -6.43
C GLY A 154 8.74 1.47 -6.46
N VAL A 155 7.51 1.89 -6.76
CA VAL A 155 6.31 1.04 -6.79
C VAL A 155 5.76 1.01 -8.20
N GLN A 156 5.41 -0.18 -8.67
CA GLN A 156 4.79 -0.37 -9.97
C GLN A 156 3.28 -0.55 -9.85
N PHE A 157 2.54 0.20 -10.66
CA PHE A 157 1.09 0.10 -10.78
C PHE A 157 0.75 -0.42 -12.16
N SER A 158 -0.19 -1.37 -12.23
CA SER A 158 -0.79 -1.72 -13.52
C SER A 158 -1.68 -0.57 -13.98
N ALA A 159 -1.59 -0.20 -15.25
CA ALA A 159 -2.33 0.93 -15.79
C ALA A 159 -3.84 0.65 -15.82
N TYR A 160 -4.65 1.72 -15.80
CA TYR A 160 -6.11 1.65 -15.75
C TYR A 160 -6.73 0.68 -16.76
N ASP A 161 -6.19 0.62 -17.98
CA ASP A 161 -6.66 -0.24 -19.07
C ASP A 161 -6.19 -1.70 -18.98
N TYR A 162 -5.27 -2.00 -18.06
CA TYR A 162 -4.63 -3.31 -17.92
C TYR A 162 -4.76 -3.88 -16.49
N PRO A 163 -5.97 -4.00 -15.91
CA PRO A 163 -6.16 -4.56 -14.56
C PRO A 163 -5.74 -6.02 -14.44
N LEU A 164 -5.65 -6.76 -15.56
CA LEU A 164 -5.19 -8.15 -15.56
C LEU A 164 -3.76 -8.29 -15.01
N ASP A 165 -2.90 -7.30 -15.25
CA ASP A 165 -1.48 -7.37 -14.90
C ASP A 165 -1.22 -7.38 -13.38
N CYS A 166 -2.15 -6.86 -12.58
CA CYS A 166 -2.04 -6.85 -11.12
C CYS A 166 -2.62 -8.11 -10.45
N LEU A 167 -3.30 -9.00 -11.20
CA LEU A 167 -3.90 -10.20 -10.61
C LEU A 167 -2.85 -11.18 -10.08
N GLN A 168 -1.69 -11.26 -10.73
CA GLN A 168 -0.62 -12.18 -10.34
C GLN A 168 -0.02 -11.80 -8.99
N THR A 169 0.03 -10.51 -8.67
CA THR A 169 0.57 -10.00 -7.39
C THR A 169 -0.49 -9.92 -6.30
N ALA A 170 -1.79 -10.04 -6.63
CA ALA A 170 -2.87 -10.10 -5.67
C ALA A 170 -2.94 -11.48 -4.98
N ILE A 171 -2.31 -11.58 -3.81
CA ILE A 171 -2.19 -12.82 -3.04
C ILE A 171 -3.53 -13.13 -2.38
N GLN A 172 -3.93 -14.40 -2.42
CA GLN A 172 -5.17 -14.87 -1.79
C GLN A 172 -4.98 -14.93 -0.27
N ASP A 173 -5.93 -14.36 0.48
CA ASP A 173 -5.96 -14.40 1.94
C ASP A 173 -6.56 -15.72 2.47
N LYS A 174 -6.53 -15.89 3.80
CA LYS A 174 -7.08 -17.06 4.49
C LYS A 174 -8.57 -17.31 4.23
N ASP A 175 -9.30 -16.25 3.89
CA ASP A 175 -10.73 -16.30 3.62
C ASP A 175 -11.00 -16.64 2.15
N GLY A 176 -9.95 -16.78 1.33
CA GLY A 176 -10.02 -17.07 -0.10
C GLY A 176 -10.26 -15.84 -0.97
N LEU A 177 -10.12 -14.63 -0.42
CA LEU A 177 -10.25 -13.36 -1.14
C LEU A 177 -8.90 -12.90 -1.68
N ARG A 178 -8.93 -12.19 -2.80
CA ARG A 178 -7.81 -11.39 -3.31
C ARG A 178 -8.18 -9.91 -3.21
N HIS A 179 -7.17 -9.07 -3.10
CA HIS A 179 -7.35 -7.65 -2.86
C HIS A 179 -6.53 -6.84 -3.86
N ILE A 180 -7.18 -5.87 -4.52
CA ILE A 180 -6.52 -4.84 -5.34
C ILE A 180 -6.73 -3.49 -4.67
N LEU A 181 -5.63 -2.77 -4.44
CA LEU A 181 -5.65 -1.37 -4.07
C LEU A 181 -5.75 -0.50 -5.33
N ILE A 182 -6.76 0.39 -5.33
CA ILE A 182 -6.96 1.42 -6.34
C ILE A 182 -6.21 2.66 -5.89
N CYS A 183 -5.28 3.14 -6.70
CA CYS A 183 -4.52 4.36 -6.42
C CYS A 183 -4.74 5.39 -7.52
N GLN A 184 -4.84 6.65 -7.13
CA GLN A 184 -4.60 7.78 -8.01
C GLN A 184 -3.11 8.15 -7.95
N VAL A 185 -2.49 8.29 -9.12
CA VAL A 185 -1.05 8.48 -9.28
C VAL A 185 -0.80 9.74 -10.10
N ILE A 186 0.11 10.60 -9.61
CA ILE A 186 0.64 11.72 -10.39
C ILE A 186 1.82 11.20 -11.18
N VAL A 187 1.63 10.97 -12.47
CA VAL A 187 2.65 10.38 -13.35
C VAL A 187 3.62 11.44 -13.89
N GLY A 188 3.13 12.64 -14.22
CA GLY A 188 3.96 13.72 -14.75
C GLY A 188 4.62 13.39 -16.09
N LYS A 189 5.84 13.88 -16.32
CA LYS A 189 6.67 13.52 -17.48
C LYS A 189 7.26 12.13 -17.31
N ILE A 190 7.13 11.31 -18.35
CA ILE A 190 7.44 9.89 -18.30
C ILE A 190 8.77 9.55 -18.98
N GLU A 191 9.40 8.49 -18.48
CA GLU A 191 10.58 7.86 -19.09
C GLU A 191 10.38 6.35 -19.25
N VAL A 192 11.08 5.72 -20.19
CA VAL A 192 11.04 4.26 -20.32
C VAL A 192 12.00 3.63 -19.33
N VAL A 193 11.49 2.74 -18.49
CA VAL A 193 12.30 1.95 -17.55
C VAL A 193 12.60 0.60 -18.17
N THR A 194 13.85 0.38 -18.52
CA THR A 194 14.29 -0.90 -19.08
C THR A 194 14.34 -1.96 -17.97
N PRO A 195 13.76 -3.16 -18.16
CA PRO A 195 13.88 -4.24 -17.20
C PRO A 195 15.34 -4.53 -16.84
N GLY A 196 15.64 -4.62 -15.55
CA GLY A 196 17.00 -4.87 -15.07
C GLY A 196 17.92 -3.65 -15.01
N SER A 197 17.42 -2.43 -15.26
CA SER A 197 18.23 -1.21 -15.22
C SER A 197 18.81 -0.88 -13.84
N GLY A 198 18.24 -1.41 -12.76
CA GLY A 198 18.60 -1.05 -11.37
C GLY A 198 18.25 0.39 -11.00
N GLN A 199 17.47 1.08 -11.84
CA GLN A 199 17.09 2.47 -11.63
C GLN A 199 16.15 2.60 -10.42
N PHE A 200 16.43 3.57 -9.55
CA PHE A 200 15.69 3.81 -8.30
C PHE A 200 15.15 5.23 -8.15
N GLN A 201 15.44 6.10 -9.12
CA GLN A 201 15.04 7.50 -9.21
C GLN A 201 14.94 7.90 -10.69
N PRO A 202 14.37 9.07 -11.04
CA PRO A 202 14.37 9.54 -12.41
C PRO A 202 15.77 9.62 -13.03
N SER A 203 15.90 9.41 -14.34
CA SER A 203 17.20 9.58 -15.02
C SER A 203 17.61 11.04 -15.21
N SER A 204 16.67 11.98 -15.07
CA SER A 204 16.92 13.43 -15.07
C SER A 204 15.86 14.19 -14.27
N GLU A 205 16.15 15.43 -13.88
CA GLU A 205 15.23 16.29 -13.12
C GLU A 205 13.96 16.67 -13.89
N ASP A 206 14.00 16.55 -15.22
CA ASP A 206 12.86 16.79 -16.09
C ASP A 206 11.84 15.64 -16.10
N LEU A 207 12.19 14.48 -15.55
CA LEU A 207 11.36 13.27 -15.57
C LEU A 207 10.81 12.99 -14.17
N ASP A 208 9.59 12.47 -14.11
CA ASP A 208 8.84 12.35 -12.87
C ASP A 208 8.50 10.89 -12.52
N SER A 209 8.13 10.07 -13.51
CA SER A 209 7.76 8.66 -13.36
C SER A 209 8.24 7.78 -14.51
N GLY A 210 8.35 6.48 -14.25
CA GLY A 210 8.70 5.48 -15.25
C GLY A 210 7.49 4.82 -15.92
N VAL A 211 7.65 4.36 -17.15
CA VAL A 211 6.72 3.48 -17.87
C VAL A 211 7.47 2.33 -18.55
N ASP A 212 6.75 1.26 -18.87
CA ASP A 212 7.27 0.15 -19.66
C ASP A 212 7.28 0.42 -21.18
N ASN A 213 6.37 1.27 -21.66
CA ASN A 213 6.26 1.67 -23.07
C ASN A 213 5.69 3.08 -23.20
N LEU A 214 6.26 3.94 -24.06
CA LEU A 214 5.78 5.33 -24.24
C LEU A 214 4.43 5.44 -24.96
N LEU A 215 4.16 4.54 -25.91
CA LEU A 215 2.99 4.61 -26.77
C LEU A 215 1.77 3.97 -26.09
N SER A 216 1.98 2.84 -25.42
CA SER A 216 0.94 2.12 -24.68
C SER A 216 1.47 1.63 -23.33
N PRO A 217 1.59 2.52 -22.34
CA PRO A 217 2.01 2.14 -20.99
C PRO A 217 1.06 1.10 -20.39
N ARG A 218 1.59 -0.04 -19.97
CA ARG A 218 0.86 -1.02 -19.17
C ARG A 218 1.21 -0.91 -17.70
N LYS A 219 2.37 -0.33 -17.37
CA LYS A 219 2.83 -0.11 -16.00
C LYS A 219 3.32 1.31 -15.79
N TYR A 220 3.00 1.88 -14.64
CA TYR A 220 3.57 3.13 -14.14
C TYR A 220 4.49 2.82 -12.95
N THR A 221 5.70 3.36 -12.95
CA THR A 221 6.65 3.26 -11.85
C THR A 221 6.75 4.61 -11.16
N VAL A 222 6.34 4.68 -9.90
CA VAL A 222 6.55 5.85 -9.04
C VAL A 222 7.81 5.61 -8.25
N TRP A 223 8.80 6.50 -8.37
CA TRP A 223 10.10 6.35 -7.71
C TRP A 223 9.99 6.45 -6.19
N SER A 224 10.94 5.81 -5.48
CA SER A 224 10.97 5.73 -4.02
C SER A 224 10.91 7.10 -3.33
N CYS A 225 11.60 8.09 -3.89
CA CYS A 225 11.61 9.47 -3.42
C CYS A 225 10.25 10.20 -3.54
N HIS A 226 9.31 9.67 -4.33
CA HIS A 226 8.03 10.32 -4.63
C HIS A 226 6.80 9.57 -4.09
N LEU A 227 6.98 8.40 -3.46
CA LEU A 227 5.86 7.53 -3.06
C LEU A 227 4.85 8.19 -2.12
N ASN A 228 5.32 9.04 -1.21
CA ASN A 228 4.45 9.69 -0.23
C ASN A 228 3.63 10.85 -0.81
N THR A 229 4.09 11.45 -1.90
CA THR A 229 3.52 12.68 -2.47
C THR A 229 2.74 12.42 -3.76
N GLN A 230 3.17 11.44 -4.57
CA GLN A 230 2.58 11.16 -5.89
C GLN A 230 1.55 10.03 -5.89
N ILE A 231 1.26 9.40 -4.75
CA ILE A 231 0.29 8.30 -4.66
C ILE A 231 -0.77 8.61 -3.61
N LEU A 232 -2.04 8.53 -4.04
CA LEU A 232 -3.22 8.62 -3.20
C LEU A 232 -4.05 7.32 -3.31
N PRO A 233 -4.08 6.50 -2.25
CA PRO A 233 -5.01 5.36 -2.18
C PRO A 233 -6.47 5.84 -2.19
N LEU A 234 -7.28 5.31 -3.10
CA LEU A 234 -8.71 5.64 -3.23
C LEU A 234 -9.62 4.58 -2.57
N GLY A 235 -9.25 3.31 -2.68
CA GLY A 235 -10.04 2.22 -2.13
C GLY A 235 -9.49 0.84 -2.50
N ILE A 236 -10.15 -0.20 -2.01
CA ILE A 236 -9.77 -1.60 -2.18
C ILE A 236 -10.93 -2.36 -2.80
N ILE A 237 -10.64 -3.18 -3.80
CA ILE A 237 -11.56 -4.17 -4.37
C ILE A 237 -11.19 -5.53 -3.79
N SER A 238 -12.11 -6.14 -3.04
CA SER A 238 -11.98 -7.52 -2.57
C SER A 238 -12.82 -8.44 -3.44
N PHE A 239 -12.22 -9.50 -3.97
CA PHE A 239 -12.88 -10.40 -4.91
C PHE A 239 -12.42 -11.85 -4.74
N ARG A 240 -13.25 -12.78 -5.22
CA ARG A 240 -12.90 -14.20 -5.37
C ARG A 240 -12.66 -14.53 -6.83
N VAL A 241 -11.83 -15.53 -7.06
CA VAL A 241 -11.69 -16.17 -8.36
C VAL A 241 -12.30 -17.57 -8.25
N SER A 242 -13.43 -17.77 -8.90
CA SER A 242 -14.08 -19.08 -9.01
C SER A 242 -13.22 -19.98 -9.91
N PRO A 243 -13.06 -21.27 -9.57
CA PRO A 243 -12.49 -22.24 -10.50
C PRO A 243 -13.30 -22.24 -11.79
N ARG A 244 -12.64 -22.29 -12.95
CA ARG A 244 -13.37 -22.59 -14.20
C ARG A 244 -13.96 -23.98 -14.03
N SER A 245 -15.29 -24.08 -14.08
CA SER A 245 -15.98 -25.37 -14.22
C SER A 245 -15.40 -26.03 -15.48
N SER A 246 -14.69 -27.15 -15.28
CA SER A 246 -14.06 -27.93 -16.34
C SER A 246 -15.10 -28.59 -17.22
#